data_AF-A0A7Y9MWN3-F1
#
_entry.id   AF-A0A7Y9MWN3-F1
#
_cell.length_a   1.000
_cell.length_b   1.000
_cell.length_c   1.000
_cell.angle_alpha   90.00
_cell.angle_beta   90.00
_cell.angle_gamma   90.00
#
_symmetry.space_group_name_H-M   'P 1'
#
loop_
_entity.id
_entity.type
_entity.pdbx_description
1 polymer ?
#
loop_
_entity_poly.entity_id
_entity_poly.type
_entity_poly.pdbx_seq_one_letter_code
_entity_poly.pdbx_strand_id
1 'polypeptide(L)'
;MSAPARAFTMRHVQLLRALFAAVAALMITFSSDHSAPVGLSVFSGFVFLTALVHVLAAWLVLPAGSRWPSVLLAAVGVVAGLVSGIPVWRSDDLFFVVVSSWAIVSGGIELLAGIRSRRAGGMLSRDAISVGALGVLLGIALLLIPSGFLQEYTIDEAGTFVLSGIILGVGMFGGYAAIVAVFLGIAGLTPKQADAVTTASDSNDSTAPAEHGGER
;
A
#
# COMPACT_ATOMS: atom_id res chain seq x y z
N MET A 1 24.28 28.31 -3.80
CA MET A 1 23.17 27.98 -4.73
C MET A 1 22.40 26.83 -4.14
N SER A 2 21.13 27.05 -3.74
CA SER A 2 20.26 25.97 -3.28
C SER A 2 19.97 25.01 -4.44
N ALA A 3 20.04 23.70 -4.20
CA ALA A 3 19.70 22.71 -5.22
C ALA A 3 18.23 22.89 -5.66
N PRO A 4 17.91 22.69 -6.96
CA PRO A 4 16.55 22.83 -7.44
C PRO A 4 15.61 21.83 -6.75
N ALA A 5 14.39 22.28 -6.44
CA ALA A 5 13.36 21.44 -5.85
C ALA A 5 13.04 20.26 -6.78
N ARG A 6 13.07 19.04 -6.23
CA ARG A 6 12.79 17.83 -7.00
C ARG A 6 11.28 17.72 -7.23
N ALA A 7 10.85 17.65 -8.49
CA ALA A 7 9.43 17.56 -8.84
C ALA A 7 8.72 16.34 -8.22
N PHE A 8 9.42 15.20 -8.11
CA PHE A 8 8.91 14.00 -7.45
C PHE A 8 9.75 13.63 -6.23
N THR A 9 9.05 13.29 -5.15
CA THR A 9 9.65 12.95 -3.85
C THR A 9 9.02 11.66 -3.32
N MET A 10 9.62 11.05 -2.29
CA MET A 10 9.06 9.85 -1.67
C MET A 10 7.63 10.05 -1.15
N ARG A 11 7.27 11.28 -0.76
CA ARG A 11 5.91 11.62 -0.35
C ARG A 11 4.88 11.23 -1.41
N HIS A 12 5.15 11.60 -2.66
CA HIS A 12 4.28 11.28 -3.80
C HIS A 12 4.17 9.78 -4.02
N VAL A 13 5.27 9.03 -3.83
CA VAL A 13 5.27 7.57 -3.92
C VAL A 13 4.35 6.95 -2.86
N GLN A 14 4.42 7.40 -1.60
CA GLN A 14 3.58 6.87 -0.54
C GLN A 14 2.10 7.24 -0.73
N LEU A 15 1.81 8.46 -1.19
CA LEU A 15 0.43 8.87 -1.49
C LEU A 15 -0.18 8.07 -2.65
N LEU A 16 0.59 7.78 -3.71
CA LEU A 16 0.11 6.92 -4.80
C LEU A 16 -0.15 5.48 -4.33
N ARG A 17 0.76 4.91 -3.52
CA ARG A 17 0.56 3.57 -2.92
C ARG A 17 -0.68 3.56 -2.02
N ALA A 18 -0.87 4.60 -1.21
CA ALA A 18 -2.03 4.75 -0.36
C ALA A 18 -3.32 4.85 -1.17
N LEU A 19 -3.33 5.63 -2.25
CA LEU A 19 -4.48 5.77 -3.15
C LEU A 19 -4.89 4.43 -3.75
N PHE A 20 -3.95 3.68 -4.33
CA PHE A 20 -4.28 2.39 -4.96
C PHE A 20 -4.70 1.33 -3.94
N ALA A 21 -4.10 1.34 -2.74
CA ALA A 21 -4.56 0.52 -1.64
C ALA A 21 -5.98 0.90 -1.19
N ALA A 22 -6.31 2.19 -1.12
CA ALA A 22 -7.64 2.67 -0.78
C ALA A 22 -8.69 2.22 -1.82
N VAL A 23 -8.37 2.36 -3.11
CA VAL A 23 -9.27 1.89 -4.19
C VAL A 23 -9.52 0.40 -4.07
N ALA A 24 -8.48 -0.42 -3.89
CA ALA A 24 -8.63 -1.86 -3.70
C ALA A 24 -9.47 -2.20 -2.47
N ALA A 25 -9.22 -1.53 -1.34
CA ALA A 25 -9.98 -1.72 -0.11
C ALA A 25 -11.47 -1.39 -0.29
N LEU A 26 -11.79 -0.27 -0.95
CA LEU A 26 -13.17 0.14 -1.22
C LEU A 26 -13.88 -0.86 -2.13
N MET A 27 -13.21 -1.31 -3.20
CA MET A 27 -13.78 -2.28 -4.14
C MET A 27 -14.10 -3.62 -3.47
N ILE A 28 -13.28 -4.08 -2.53
CA ILE A 28 -13.54 -5.33 -1.80
C ILE A 28 -14.59 -5.13 -0.71
N THR A 29 -14.40 -4.14 0.16
CA THR A 29 -15.22 -3.96 1.38
C THR A 29 -16.68 -3.67 1.07
N PHE A 30 -16.95 -2.93 -0.01
CA PHE A 30 -18.31 -2.57 -0.41
C PHE A 30 -18.88 -3.48 -1.50
N SER A 31 -18.16 -4.53 -1.91
CA SER A 31 -18.71 -5.55 -2.81
C SER A 31 -19.52 -6.57 -2.02
N SER A 32 -20.71 -6.90 -2.49
CA SER A 32 -21.44 -8.07 -1.97
C SER A 32 -20.87 -9.39 -2.47
N ASP A 33 -20.15 -9.37 -3.61
CA ASP A 33 -19.50 -10.53 -4.19
C ASP A 33 -18.03 -10.62 -3.75
N HIS A 34 -17.73 -11.62 -2.92
CA HIS A 34 -16.39 -11.96 -2.43
C HIS A 34 -15.85 -13.25 -3.06
N SER A 35 -16.22 -13.51 -4.31
CA SER A 35 -15.72 -14.65 -5.08
C SER A 35 -14.27 -14.47 -5.55
N ALA A 36 -13.60 -15.58 -5.88
CA ALA A 36 -12.25 -15.56 -6.42
C ALA A 36 -12.12 -14.74 -7.72
N PRO A 37 -13.05 -14.79 -8.69
CA PRO A 37 -13.01 -13.92 -9.86
C PRO A 37 -12.96 -12.43 -9.53
N VAL A 38 -13.77 -11.96 -8.57
CA VAL A 38 -13.75 -10.55 -8.14
C VAL A 38 -12.47 -10.23 -7.39
N GLY A 39 -12.11 -11.04 -6.40
CA GLY A 39 -10.91 -10.85 -5.59
C GLY A 39 -9.62 -10.81 -6.43
N LEU A 40 -9.45 -11.76 -7.36
CA LEU A 40 -8.30 -11.80 -8.27
C LEU A 40 -8.29 -10.65 -9.28
N SER A 41 -9.45 -10.15 -9.71
CA SER A 41 -9.52 -8.97 -10.59
C SER A 41 -9.02 -7.71 -9.89
N VAL A 42 -9.52 -7.45 -8.69
CA VAL A 42 -9.12 -6.29 -7.88
C VAL A 42 -7.64 -6.41 -7.49
N PHE A 43 -7.22 -7.60 -7.05
CA PHE A 43 -5.82 -7.90 -6.75
C PHE A 43 -4.90 -7.63 -7.94
N SER A 44 -5.25 -8.14 -9.14
CA SER A 44 -4.47 -7.94 -10.36
C SER A 44 -4.28 -6.44 -10.67
N GLY A 45 -5.36 -5.66 -10.65
CA GLY A 45 -5.30 -4.21 -10.84
C GLY A 45 -4.43 -3.52 -9.78
N PHE A 46 -4.60 -3.88 -8.51
CA PHE A 46 -3.84 -3.33 -7.39
C PHE A 46 -2.32 -3.58 -7.54
N VAL A 47 -1.90 -4.81 -7.84
CA VAL A 47 -0.47 -5.13 -7.95
C VAL A 47 0.16 -4.54 -9.20
N PHE A 48 -0.56 -4.42 -10.32
CA PHE A 48 -0.06 -3.73 -11.52
C PHE A 48 0.15 -2.23 -11.29
N LEU A 49 -0.84 -1.55 -10.69
CA LEU A 49 -0.73 -0.13 -10.39
C LEU A 49 0.38 0.13 -9.36
N THR A 50 0.49 -0.72 -8.35
CA THR A 50 1.57 -0.64 -7.35
C THR A 50 2.93 -0.92 -7.99
N ALA A 51 3.05 -1.90 -8.90
CA ALA A 51 4.27 -2.17 -9.62
C ALA A 51 4.70 -0.98 -10.49
N LEU A 52 3.77 -0.33 -11.18
CA LEU A 52 4.03 0.90 -11.93
C LEU A 52 4.58 2.00 -11.01
N VAL A 53 4.00 2.19 -9.82
CA VAL A 53 4.51 3.16 -8.83
C VAL A 53 5.94 2.82 -8.42
N HIS A 54 6.28 1.54 -8.23
CA HIS A 54 7.65 1.14 -7.90
C HIS A 54 8.63 1.37 -9.06
N VAL A 55 8.23 1.13 -10.32
CA VAL A 55 9.04 1.47 -11.50
C VAL A 55 9.32 2.97 -11.56
N LEU A 56 8.28 3.79 -11.41
CA LEU A 56 8.41 5.25 -11.41
C LEU A 56 9.27 5.74 -10.23
N ALA A 57 9.13 5.14 -9.06
CA ALA A 57 9.96 5.46 -7.90
C ALA A 57 11.44 5.13 -8.15
N ALA A 58 11.72 3.96 -8.75
CA ALA A 58 13.08 3.57 -9.11
C ALA A 58 13.69 4.52 -10.16
N TRP A 59 12.89 4.99 -11.12
CA TRP A 59 13.37 5.86 -12.19
C TRP A 59 13.54 7.31 -11.75
N LEU A 60 12.53 7.89 -11.12
CA LEU A 60 12.43 9.34 -10.90
C LEU A 60 12.89 9.78 -9.50
N VAL A 61 12.77 8.91 -8.49
CA VAL A 61 12.94 9.30 -7.06
C VAL A 61 14.22 8.71 -6.45
N LEU A 62 14.47 7.41 -6.65
CA LEU A 62 15.51 6.69 -5.92
C LEU A 62 16.91 6.81 -6.57
N PRO A 63 17.97 7.00 -5.76
CA PRO A 63 19.36 6.97 -6.25
C PRO A 63 19.77 5.55 -6.66
N ALA A 64 20.70 5.42 -7.61
CA ALA A 64 21.06 4.14 -8.25
C ALA A 64 21.33 2.98 -7.28
N GLY A 65 22.02 3.23 -6.16
CA GLY A 65 22.35 2.21 -5.15
C GLY A 65 21.20 1.76 -4.24
N SER A 66 20.02 2.41 -4.30
CA SER A 66 18.87 2.12 -3.43
C SER A 66 17.63 1.62 -4.18
N ARG A 67 17.74 1.35 -5.49
CA ARG A 67 16.60 1.00 -6.36
C ARG A 67 16.15 -0.45 -6.23
N TRP A 68 17.02 -1.33 -5.73
CA TRP A 68 16.79 -2.77 -5.73
C TRP A 68 15.44 -3.20 -5.13
N PRO A 69 14.92 -2.63 -4.01
CA PRO A 69 13.65 -3.08 -3.46
C PRO A 69 12.50 -2.75 -4.41
N SER A 70 12.48 -1.54 -4.96
CA SER A 70 11.45 -1.13 -5.92
C SER A 70 11.49 -1.95 -7.20
N VAL A 71 12.68 -2.31 -7.69
CA VAL A 71 12.80 -3.17 -8.89
C VAL A 71 12.24 -4.57 -8.60
N LEU A 72 12.58 -5.18 -7.46
CA LEU A 72 12.05 -6.49 -7.10
C LEU A 72 10.54 -6.47 -6.84
N LEU A 73 10.03 -5.46 -6.14
CA LEU A 73 8.60 -5.30 -5.87
C LEU A 73 7.80 -5.10 -7.16
N ALA A 74 8.33 -4.31 -8.10
CA ALA A 74 7.73 -4.17 -9.42
C ALA A 74 7.69 -5.51 -10.18
N ALA A 75 8.80 -6.26 -10.19
CA ALA A 75 8.86 -7.56 -10.85
C ALA A 75 7.86 -8.56 -10.24
N VAL A 76 7.83 -8.68 -8.92
CA VAL A 76 6.90 -9.55 -8.19
C VAL A 76 5.45 -9.14 -8.43
N GLY A 77 5.16 -7.83 -8.40
CA GLY A 77 3.83 -7.30 -8.68
C GLY A 77 3.37 -7.56 -10.12
N VAL A 78 4.23 -7.39 -11.11
CA VAL A 78 3.92 -7.70 -12.52
C VAL A 78 3.63 -9.18 -12.71
N VAL A 79 4.45 -10.07 -12.15
CA VAL A 79 4.23 -11.52 -12.26
C VAL A 79 2.92 -11.92 -11.59
N ALA A 80 2.67 -11.46 -10.37
CA ALA A 80 1.41 -11.73 -9.67
C ALA A 80 0.19 -11.17 -10.42
N GLY A 81 0.32 -9.97 -11.00
CA GLY A 81 -0.73 -9.33 -11.79
C GLY A 81 -1.04 -10.10 -13.07
N LEU A 82 -0.02 -10.60 -13.77
CA LEU A 82 -0.20 -11.40 -14.99
C LEU A 82 -0.88 -12.74 -14.68
N VAL A 83 -0.45 -13.44 -13.63
CA VAL A 83 -1.02 -14.73 -13.22
C VAL A 83 -2.49 -14.58 -12.79
N SER A 84 -2.81 -13.56 -11.98
CA SER A 84 -4.18 -13.28 -11.53
C SER A 84 -5.07 -12.62 -12.58
N GLY A 85 -4.47 -12.02 -13.60
CA GLY A 85 -5.15 -11.26 -14.65
C GLY A 85 -5.94 -12.12 -15.63
N ILE A 86 -5.59 -13.40 -15.78
CA ILE A 86 -6.19 -14.31 -16.77
C ILE A 86 -7.55 -14.82 -16.25
N PRO A 87 -8.69 -14.44 -16.87
CA PRO A 87 -10.02 -14.74 -16.32
C PRO A 87 -10.31 -16.23 -16.13
N VAL A 88 -9.85 -17.07 -17.07
CA VAL A 88 -10.10 -18.53 -17.06
C VAL A 88 -9.36 -19.24 -15.92
N TRP A 89 -8.33 -18.62 -15.34
CA TRP A 89 -7.56 -19.21 -14.24
C TRP A 89 -8.09 -18.84 -12.86
N ARG A 90 -9.07 -17.94 -12.76
CA ARG A 90 -9.51 -17.37 -11.48
C ARG A 90 -10.33 -18.35 -10.64
N SER A 91 -9.63 -19.19 -9.90
CA SER A 91 -10.17 -20.14 -8.92
C SER A 91 -9.80 -19.75 -7.49
N ASP A 92 -10.51 -20.34 -6.52
CA ASP A 92 -10.25 -20.16 -5.09
C ASP A 92 -8.82 -20.58 -4.72
N ASP A 93 -8.36 -21.73 -5.23
CA ASP A 93 -7.00 -22.21 -5.01
C ASP A 93 -5.95 -21.25 -5.60
N LEU A 94 -6.19 -20.72 -6.80
CA LEU A 94 -5.28 -19.75 -7.39
C LEU A 94 -5.20 -18.48 -6.54
N PHE A 95 -6.33 -18.00 -6.01
CA PHE A 95 -6.37 -16.85 -5.12
C PHE A 95 -5.46 -17.06 -3.91
N PHE A 96 -5.64 -18.17 -3.18
CA PHE A 96 -4.83 -18.44 -1.99
C PHE A 96 -3.35 -18.58 -2.34
N VAL A 97 -3.01 -19.31 -3.41
CA VAL A 97 -1.61 -19.50 -3.82
C VAL A 97 -0.96 -18.18 -4.23
N VAL A 98 -1.58 -17.40 -5.13
CA VAL A 98 -0.96 -16.20 -5.69
C VAL A 98 -0.89 -15.06 -4.68
N VAL A 99 -1.95 -14.83 -3.91
CA VAL A 99 -2.03 -13.69 -2.99
C VAL A 99 -1.15 -13.94 -1.77
N SER A 100 -1.13 -15.17 -1.21
CA SER A 100 -0.23 -15.49 -0.10
C SER A 100 1.24 -15.44 -0.52
N SER A 101 1.58 -16.01 -1.69
CA SER A 101 2.95 -15.98 -2.22
C SER A 101 3.41 -14.54 -2.48
N TRP A 102 2.57 -13.74 -3.14
CA TRP A 102 2.85 -12.32 -3.35
C TRP A 102 3.04 -11.58 -2.03
N ALA A 103 2.16 -11.80 -1.05
CA ALA A 103 2.19 -11.10 0.24
C ALA A 103 3.46 -11.44 1.03
N ILE A 104 3.87 -12.71 1.06
CA ILE A 104 5.11 -13.15 1.72
C ILE A 104 6.34 -12.59 1.01
N VAL A 105 6.41 -12.70 -0.31
CA VAL A 105 7.60 -12.28 -1.08
C VAL A 105 7.74 -10.76 -1.05
N SER A 106 6.67 -10.02 -1.38
CA SER A 106 6.71 -8.56 -1.36
C SER A 106 6.89 -8.00 0.06
N GLY A 107 6.17 -8.55 1.03
CA GLY A 107 6.31 -8.19 2.44
C GLY A 107 7.73 -8.45 2.96
N GLY A 108 8.31 -9.59 2.61
CA GLY A 108 9.70 -9.93 2.96
C GLY A 108 10.73 -8.98 2.34
N ILE A 109 10.54 -8.60 1.07
CA ILE A 109 11.41 -7.63 0.39
C ILE A 109 11.36 -6.27 1.09
N GLU A 110 10.16 -5.75 1.38
CA GLU A 110 9.99 -4.46 2.06
C GLU A 110 10.55 -4.49 3.48
N LEU A 111 10.29 -5.57 4.22
CA LEU A 111 10.80 -5.74 5.58
C LEU A 111 12.33 -5.78 5.61
N LEU A 112 12.95 -6.53 4.69
CA LEU A 112 14.41 -6.59 4.57
C LEU A 112 15.01 -5.24 4.20
N ALA A 113 14.41 -4.55 3.22
CA ALA A 113 14.84 -3.21 2.80
C ALA A 113 14.71 -2.19 3.95
N GLY A 114 13.62 -2.25 4.72
CA GLY A 114 13.38 -1.44 5.89
C GLY A 114 14.40 -1.68 7.01
N ILE A 115 14.68 -2.94 7.34
CA ILE A 115 15.69 -3.31 8.36
C ILE A 115 17.09 -2.85 7.92
N ARG A 116 17.44 -3.06 6.64
CA ARG A 116 18.74 -2.66 6.09
C ARG A 116 18.94 -1.14 6.14
N SER A 117 17.90 -0.38 5.77
CA SER A 117 17.92 1.09 5.79
C SER A 117 17.90 1.67 7.22
N ARG A 118 17.21 1.02 8.17
CA ARG A 118 17.23 1.42 9.59
C ARG A 118 18.64 1.38 10.16
N ARG A 119 19.40 0.32 9.84
CA ARG A 119 20.81 0.17 10.26
C ARG A 119 21.72 1.25 9.67
N ALA A 120 21.30 1.88 8.57
CA ALA A 120 22.01 2.98 7.91
C ALA A 120 21.44 4.37 8.26
N GLY A 121 20.55 4.49 9.24
CA GLY A 121 19.97 5.77 9.68
C GLY A 121 18.85 6.33 8.78
N GLY A 122 18.25 5.51 7.92
CA GLY A 122 17.21 5.94 6.98
C GLY A 122 15.89 6.35 7.65
N MET A 123 15.44 7.58 7.36
CA MET A 123 14.22 8.18 7.93
C MET A 123 12.91 7.46 7.53
N LEU A 124 12.90 6.76 6.39
CA LEU A 124 11.73 6.04 5.86
C LEU A 124 11.72 4.54 6.19
N SER A 125 12.65 4.10 7.03
CA SER A 125 12.81 2.69 7.39
C SER A 125 11.61 2.12 8.13
N ARG A 126 10.93 2.93 8.94
CA ARG A 126 9.77 2.49 9.74
C ARG A 126 8.60 2.11 8.85
N ASP A 127 8.31 2.91 7.83
CA ASP A 127 7.18 2.64 6.93
C ASP A 127 7.38 1.35 6.15
N ALA A 128 8.60 1.12 5.63
CA ALA A 128 8.94 -0.10 4.92
C ALA A 128 8.89 -1.34 5.84
N ILE A 129 9.33 -1.22 7.09
CA ILE A 129 9.22 -2.31 8.08
C ILE A 129 7.75 -2.61 8.36
N SER A 130 6.92 -1.60 8.62
CA SER A 130 5.51 -1.78 8.95
C SER A 130 4.72 -2.39 7.80
N VAL A 131 4.85 -1.85 6.58
CA VAL A 131 4.15 -2.39 5.40
C VAL A 131 4.67 -3.79 5.07
N GLY A 132 5.98 -4.01 5.16
CA GLY A 132 6.56 -5.34 4.97
C GLY A 132 6.03 -6.37 5.96
N ALA A 133 5.95 -6.01 7.25
CA ALA A 133 5.39 -6.86 8.29
C ALA A 133 3.90 -7.15 8.08
N LEU A 134 3.10 -6.15 7.69
CA LEU A 134 1.70 -6.32 7.33
C LEU A 134 1.52 -7.26 6.13
N GLY A 135 2.38 -7.16 5.12
CA GLY A 135 2.36 -8.05 3.95
C GLY A 135 2.67 -9.50 4.33
N VAL A 136 3.71 -9.73 5.14
CA VAL A 136 4.01 -11.06 5.67
C VAL A 136 2.85 -11.60 6.51
N LEU A 137 2.26 -10.76 7.36
CA LEU A 137 1.12 -11.14 8.19
C LEU A 137 -0.11 -11.50 7.36
N LEU A 138 -0.41 -10.77 6.28
CA LEU A 138 -1.45 -11.15 5.32
C LEU A 138 -1.17 -12.53 4.73
N GLY A 139 0.06 -12.77 4.27
CA GLY A 139 0.45 -14.05 3.70
C GLY A 139 0.26 -15.22 4.67
N ILE A 140 0.68 -15.05 5.92
CA ILE A 140 0.47 -16.05 6.99
C ILE A 140 -1.02 -16.26 7.24
N ALA A 141 -1.80 -15.18 7.35
CA ALA A 141 -3.24 -15.28 7.61
C ALA A 141 -3.95 -16.07 6.50
N LEU A 142 -3.60 -15.83 5.23
CA LEU A 142 -4.17 -16.57 4.10
C LEU A 142 -3.78 -18.04 4.09
N LEU A 143 -2.55 -18.39 4.49
CA LEU A 143 -2.11 -19.79 4.61
C LEU A 143 -2.83 -20.56 5.73
N LEU A 144 -3.36 -19.86 6.73
CA LEU A 144 -4.11 -20.47 7.84
C LEU A 144 -5.59 -20.72 7.49
N ILE A 145 -6.10 -20.13 6.42
CA ILE A 145 -7.47 -20.34 5.95
C ILE A 145 -7.49 -21.57 5.04
N PRO A 146 -8.22 -22.65 5.38
CA PRO A 146 -8.38 -23.78 4.48
C PRO A 146 -9.16 -23.34 3.23
N SER A 147 -8.66 -23.62 2.03
CA SER A 147 -9.33 -23.18 0.79
C SER A 147 -10.72 -23.79 0.62
N GLY A 148 -10.93 -25.01 1.11
CA GLY A 148 -12.24 -25.69 1.13
C GLY A 148 -13.12 -25.41 2.35
N PHE A 149 -12.80 -24.39 3.16
CA PHE A 149 -13.62 -24.03 4.33
C PHE A 149 -15.03 -23.63 3.90
N LEU A 150 -16.05 -24.23 4.51
CA LEU A 150 -17.46 -23.92 4.31
C LEU A 150 -18.21 -24.05 5.64
N GLN A 151 -18.86 -22.98 6.05
CA GLN A 151 -19.69 -22.94 7.25
C GLN A 151 -21.05 -22.35 6.91
N GLU A 152 -22.10 -23.18 6.97
CA GLU A 152 -23.48 -22.73 6.90
C GLU A 152 -23.90 -22.08 8.22
N TYR A 153 -24.63 -20.97 8.12
CA TYR A 153 -25.22 -20.31 9.28
C TYR A 153 -26.57 -19.70 8.90
N THR A 154 -27.48 -19.64 9.86
CA THR A 154 -28.82 -19.06 9.68
C THR A 154 -28.94 -17.83 10.55
N ILE A 155 -29.43 -16.74 9.96
CA ILE A 155 -29.81 -15.53 10.68
C ILE A 155 -31.34 -15.52 10.73
N ASP A 156 -31.89 -15.42 11.93
CA ASP A 156 -33.33 -15.23 12.13
C ASP A 156 -33.80 -14.02 11.30
N GLU A 157 -34.89 -14.18 10.56
CA GLU A 157 -35.48 -13.19 9.62
C GLU A 157 -34.70 -12.90 8.33
N ALA A 158 -33.42 -13.28 8.20
CA ALA A 158 -32.60 -13.02 7.00
C ALA A 158 -32.26 -14.27 6.15
N GLY A 159 -32.44 -15.47 6.70
CA GLY A 159 -32.28 -16.74 5.97
C GLY A 159 -30.93 -17.44 6.22
N THR A 160 -30.62 -18.43 5.38
CA THR A 160 -29.41 -19.25 5.48
C THR A 160 -28.33 -18.74 4.52
N PHE A 161 -27.10 -18.64 5.03
CA PHE A 161 -25.93 -18.15 4.33
C PHE A 161 -24.75 -19.12 4.48
N VAL A 162 -23.75 -18.99 3.63
CA VAL A 162 -22.51 -19.77 3.67
C VAL A 162 -21.32 -18.84 3.84
N LEU A 163 -20.56 -19.03 4.90
CA LEU A 163 -19.23 -18.45 5.06
C LEU A 163 -18.21 -19.42 4.46
N SER A 164 -17.59 -19.03 3.34
CA SER A 164 -16.57 -19.82 2.67
C SER A 164 -15.15 -19.30 2.93
N GLY A 165 -14.16 -20.16 2.72
CA GLY A 165 -12.75 -19.78 2.82
C GLY A 165 -12.43 -18.60 1.89
N ILE A 166 -12.95 -18.61 0.66
CA ILE A 166 -12.71 -17.53 -0.29
C ILE A 166 -13.30 -16.18 0.18
N ILE A 167 -14.48 -16.17 0.84
CA ILE A 167 -15.03 -14.94 1.43
C ILE A 167 -14.07 -14.35 2.45
N LEU A 168 -13.52 -15.20 3.33
CA LEU A 168 -12.52 -14.79 4.32
C LEU A 168 -11.23 -14.31 3.65
N GLY A 169 -10.72 -15.04 2.65
CA GLY A 169 -9.48 -14.71 1.95
C GLY A 169 -9.54 -13.37 1.21
N VAL A 170 -10.62 -13.15 0.44
CA VAL A 170 -10.86 -11.89 -0.27
C VAL A 170 -11.05 -10.74 0.71
N GLY A 171 -11.83 -10.94 1.77
CA GLY A 171 -12.01 -9.96 2.84
C GLY A 171 -10.70 -9.58 3.54
N MET A 172 -9.83 -10.55 3.83
CA MET A 172 -8.51 -10.31 4.45
C MET A 172 -7.58 -9.49 3.54
N PHE A 173 -7.61 -9.73 2.23
CA PHE A 173 -6.91 -8.87 1.27
C PHE A 173 -7.44 -7.42 1.30
N GLY A 174 -8.76 -7.24 1.31
CA GLY A 174 -9.40 -5.92 1.43
C GLY A 174 -9.02 -5.21 2.74
N GLY A 175 -9.06 -5.92 3.87
CA GLY A 175 -8.65 -5.41 5.18
C GLY A 175 -7.18 -5.00 5.22
N TYR A 176 -6.27 -5.81 4.66
CA TYR A 176 -4.87 -5.45 4.49
C TYR A 176 -4.72 -4.15 3.67
N ALA A 177 -5.40 -4.06 2.54
CA ALA A 177 -5.34 -2.88 1.68
C ALA A 177 -5.84 -1.62 2.41
N ALA A 178 -6.91 -1.74 3.22
CA ALA A 178 -7.43 -0.63 4.03
C ALA A 178 -6.38 -0.14 5.04
N ILE A 179 -5.75 -1.06 5.77
CA ILE A 179 -4.71 -0.73 6.76
C ILE A 179 -3.52 -0.05 6.08
N VAL A 180 -3.03 -0.60 4.96
CA VAL A 180 -1.91 -0.01 4.21
C VAL A 180 -2.27 1.37 3.66
N ALA A 181 -3.49 1.55 3.16
CA ALA A 181 -3.97 2.84 2.66
C ALA A 181 -3.92 3.93 3.73
N VAL A 182 -4.47 3.64 4.91
CA VAL A 182 -4.48 4.57 6.04
C VAL A 182 -3.06 4.84 6.51
N PHE A 183 -2.26 3.79 6.72
CA PHE A 183 -0.90 3.91 7.22
C PHE A 183 -0.02 4.78 6.31
N LEU A 184 -0.02 4.48 5.00
CA LEU A 184 0.77 5.23 4.02
C LEU A 184 0.18 6.61 3.74
N GLY A 185 -1.15 6.77 3.82
CA GLY A 185 -1.81 8.07 3.68
C GLY A 185 -1.38 9.04 4.79
N ILE A 186 -1.40 8.59 6.04
CA ILE A 186 -0.92 9.39 7.17
C ILE A 186 0.57 9.70 7.01
N ALA A 187 1.40 8.70 6.69
CA ALA A 187 2.84 8.91 6.48
C ALA A 187 3.13 9.91 5.34
N GLY A 188 2.37 9.86 4.25
CA GLY A 188 2.49 10.76 3.11
C GLY A 188 1.94 12.17 3.35
N LEU A 189 1.03 12.36 4.30
CA LEU A 189 0.48 13.67 4.63
C LEU A 189 1.18 14.35 5.81
N THR A 190 1.98 13.61 6.58
CA THR A 190 2.69 14.13 7.76
C THR A 190 3.73 15.20 7.34
N PRO A 191 3.64 16.46 7.86
CA PRO A 191 4.61 17.51 7.58
C PRO A 191 6.01 17.19 8.11
N LYS A 192 7.06 17.63 7.40
CA LYS A 192 8.44 17.59 7.91
C LYS A 192 8.78 18.90 8.62
N GLN A 193 9.59 18.82 9.69
CA GLN A 193 9.99 19.96 10.51
C GLN A 193 10.62 21.11 9.69
N ALA A 194 11.34 20.82 8.61
CA ALA A 194 11.91 21.84 7.73
C ALA A 194 10.81 22.65 6.98
N ASP A 195 9.77 21.97 6.47
CA ASP A 195 8.64 22.63 5.80
C ASP A 195 7.82 23.45 6.80
N ALA A 196 7.69 22.97 8.03
CA ALA A 196 7.00 23.69 9.12
C ALA A 196 7.72 24.99 9.51
N VAL A 197 9.06 24.99 9.52
CA VAL A 197 9.87 26.20 9.82
C VAL A 197 9.78 27.22 8.68
N THR A 198 9.84 26.79 7.42
CA THR A 198 9.64 27.69 6.27
C THR A 198 8.23 28.29 6.25
N THR A 199 7.20 27.47 6.48
CA THR A 199 5.80 27.96 6.54
C THR A 199 5.59 28.93 7.72
N ALA A 200 6.23 28.66 8.87
CA ALA A 200 6.18 29.56 10.02
C ALA A 200 6.90 30.88 9.74
N SER A 201 8.06 30.85 9.09
CA SER A 201 8.79 32.07 8.67
C SER A 201 7.99 32.91 7.68
N ASP A 202 7.37 32.30 6.66
CA ASP A 202 6.55 33.02 5.67
C ASP A 202 5.29 33.61 6.30
N SER A 203 4.70 32.92 7.28
CA SER A 203 3.53 33.41 8.03
C SER A 203 3.88 34.59 8.95
N ASN A 204 5.05 34.56 9.60
CA ASN A 204 5.50 35.65 10.46
C ASN A 204 5.82 36.92 9.65
N ASP A 205 6.43 36.77 8.47
CA ASP A 205 6.74 37.90 7.57
C ASP A 205 5.48 38.56 7.00
N SER A 206 4.39 37.79 6.85
CA SER A 206 3.07 38.29 6.44
C SER A 206 2.30 39.00 7.57
N THR A 207 2.71 38.84 8.83
CA THR A 207 2.07 39.43 10.02
C THR A 207 2.87 40.56 10.67
N ALA A 208 4.00 40.97 10.09
CA ALA A 208 4.72 42.15 10.54
C ALA A 208 3.79 43.38 10.43
N PRO A 209 3.52 44.12 11.52
CA PRO A 209 2.68 45.31 11.45
C PRO A 209 3.33 46.30 10.48
N ALA A 210 2.57 46.78 9.50
CA ALA A 210 2.99 47.92 8.68
C ALA A 210 3.31 49.07 9.64
N GLU A 211 4.59 49.40 9.75
CA GLU A 211 5.08 50.50 10.55
C GLU A 211 4.47 51.78 9.98
N HIS A 212 3.36 52.23 10.56
CA HIS A 212 2.83 53.56 10.28
C HIS A 212 3.80 54.56 10.89
N GLY A 213 4.79 54.94 10.09
CA GLY A 213 5.69 56.06 10.33
C GLY A 213 4.89 57.35 10.48
N GLY A 214 4.51 57.64 11.71
CA GLY A 214 4.06 58.96 12.11
C GLY A 214 5.26 59.88 12.20
N GLU A 215 5.35 60.83 11.28
CA GLU A 215 6.21 61.98 11.44
C GLU A 215 5.49 63.26 10.99
N ARG A 216 5.22 64.11 12.00
CA ARG A 216 5.10 65.59 12.03
C ARG A 216 3.77 66.22 11.62
#